data_AF-A0A927LRB4-F1
#
_entry.id   AF-A0A927LRB4-F1
#
_cell.length_a   1.000
_cell.length_b   1.000
_cell.length_c   1.000
_cell.angle_alpha   90.00
_cell.angle_beta   90.00
_cell.angle_gamma   90.00
#
_symmetry.space_group_name_H-M   'P 1'
#
loop_
_entity.id
_entity.type
_entity.pdbx_description
1 polymer ?
#
loop_
_entity_poly.entity_id
_entity_poly.type
_entity_poly.pdbx_seq_one_letter_code
_entity_poly.pdbx_strand_id
1 'polypeptide(L)'
;MKKLFSSTYSKNYFDGYAIGSNPLLSLEGKKSKAFVTGFKSGRLDYENMNGLICYGIPQRIITEKILEDFLIAGMFGFDIDAEGYTVFQINIISQWYQSGVEKYEPEQNLILEALLNANNIEMSLAHQ
;
A
#
# COMPACT_ATOMS: atom_id res chain seq x y z
N MET A 1 19.15 -19.12 -10.90
CA MET A 1 17.69 -19.37 -10.96
C MET A 1 17.19 -20.49 -10.02
N LYS A 2 17.94 -21.57 -9.71
CA LYS A 2 17.44 -22.67 -8.85
C LYS A 2 17.11 -22.34 -7.37
N LYS A 3 17.51 -21.18 -6.83
CA LYS A 3 17.33 -20.84 -5.40
C LYS A 3 16.00 -20.16 -5.06
N LEU A 4 15.28 -19.62 -6.04
CA LEU A 4 13.99 -18.93 -5.82
C LEU A 4 12.82 -19.89 -5.54
N PHE A 5 12.96 -21.17 -5.88
CA PHE A 5 11.95 -22.21 -5.65
C PHE A 5 12.24 -23.09 -4.42
N SER A 6 13.27 -22.74 -3.64
CA SER A 6 13.54 -23.39 -2.37
C SER A 6 12.57 -22.86 -1.32
N SER A 7 11.69 -23.73 -0.79
CA SER A 7 10.73 -23.36 0.27
C SER A 7 11.41 -22.65 1.45
N THR A 8 12.60 -23.11 1.85
CA THR A 8 13.41 -22.48 2.91
C THR A 8 13.95 -21.11 2.50
N TYR A 9 14.35 -20.92 1.25
CA TYR A 9 14.79 -19.61 0.76
C TYR A 9 13.63 -18.61 0.76
N SER A 10 12.49 -19.00 0.19
CA SER A 10 11.30 -18.15 0.11
C SER A 10 10.79 -17.76 1.48
N LYS A 11 10.69 -18.72 2.42
CA LYS A 11 10.32 -18.44 3.81
C LYS A 11 11.25 -17.39 4.43
N ASN A 12 12.57 -17.64 4.38
CA ASN A 12 13.53 -16.71 4.94
C ASN A 12 13.48 -15.33 4.27
N TYR A 13 13.21 -15.26 2.97
CA TYR A 13 13.02 -14.00 2.25
C TYR A 13 11.79 -13.25 2.76
N PHE A 14 10.64 -13.92 2.87
CA PHE A 14 9.41 -13.29 3.36
C PHE A 14 9.52 -12.86 4.83
N ASP A 15 10.18 -13.66 5.67
CA ASP A 15 10.48 -13.29 7.06
C ASP A 15 11.32 -12.01 7.11
N GLY A 16 12.35 -11.93 6.26
CA GLY A 16 13.17 -10.74 6.10
C GLY A 16 12.36 -9.54 5.63
N TYR A 17 11.53 -9.72 4.59
CA TYR A 17 10.69 -8.68 4.00
C TYR A 17 9.71 -8.09 5.01
N ALA A 18 9.00 -8.93 5.77
CA ALA A 18 8.04 -8.49 6.79
C ALA A 18 8.71 -7.66 7.90
N ILE A 19 9.93 -8.01 8.31
CA ILE A 19 10.71 -7.22 9.27
C ILE A 19 11.24 -5.93 8.62
N GLY A 20 11.64 -6.00 7.35
CA GLY A 20 12.10 -4.84 6.58
C GLY A 20 11.01 -3.78 6.40
N SER A 21 9.76 -4.20 6.17
CA SER A 21 8.63 -3.30 5.94
C SER A 21 8.10 -2.67 7.24
N ASN A 22 8.41 -3.24 8.41
CA ASN A 22 8.00 -2.68 9.70
C ASN A 22 9.18 -2.02 10.43
N PRO A 23 9.20 -0.68 10.55
CA PRO A 23 10.31 0.03 11.19
C PRO A 23 10.37 -0.17 12.72
N LEU A 24 9.32 -0.71 13.34
CA LEU A 24 9.21 -0.89 14.80
C LEU A 24 9.72 -2.25 15.28
N LEU A 25 10.04 -3.17 14.39
CA LEU A 25 10.51 -4.51 14.75
C LEU A 25 12.04 -4.54 14.94
N SER A 26 12.49 -5.22 15.99
CA SER A 26 13.91 -5.49 16.22
C SER A 26 14.44 -6.54 15.24
N LEU A 27 15.71 -6.40 14.87
CA LEU A 27 16.42 -7.35 14.02
C LEU A 27 17.14 -8.41 14.88
N GLU A 28 16.48 -9.52 15.16
CA GLU A 28 17.04 -10.61 15.97
C GLU A 28 17.40 -11.86 15.15
N GLY A 29 18.42 -12.61 15.62
CA GLY A 29 18.77 -13.93 15.09
C GLY A 29 19.73 -13.99 13.89
N LYS A 30 19.99 -15.22 13.41
CA LYS A 30 20.89 -15.51 12.27
C LYS A 30 20.23 -15.12 10.95
N LYS A 31 20.87 -14.19 10.24
CA LYS A 31 20.37 -13.62 8.98
C LYS A 31 20.95 -14.41 7.80
N SER A 32 20.14 -15.31 7.25
CA SER A 32 20.51 -15.99 5.99
C SER A 32 20.61 -14.97 4.85
N LYS A 33 21.29 -15.32 3.75
CA LYS A 33 21.36 -14.45 2.56
C LYS A 33 19.96 -14.09 2.04
N ALA A 34 19.02 -15.03 2.07
CA ALA A 34 17.64 -14.82 1.64
C ALA A 34 16.93 -13.76 2.52
N PHE A 35 17.10 -13.89 3.83
CA PHE A 35 16.56 -12.94 4.81
C PHE A 35 17.09 -11.53 4.59
N VAL A 36 18.41 -11.37 4.40
CA VAL A 36 19.01 -10.05 4.17
C VAL A 36 18.48 -9.41 2.88
N THR A 37 18.30 -10.20 1.82
CA THR A 37 17.70 -9.70 0.58
C THR A 37 16.25 -9.24 0.80
N GLY A 38 15.43 -10.08 1.44
CA GLY A 38 14.04 -9.73 1.75
C GLY A 38 13.93 -8.47 2.62
N PHE A 39 14.75 -8.39 3.66
CA PHE A 39 14.81 -7.22 4.55
C PHE A 39 15.14 -5.94 3.79
N LYS A 40 16.12 -5.96 2.89
CA LYS A 40 16.47 -4.79 2.08
C LYS A 40 15.32 -4.38 1.15
N SER A 41 14.64 -5.34 0.54
CA SER A 41 13.46 -5.06 -0.30
C SER A 41 12.33 -4.44 0.52
N GLY A 42 11.96 -5.05 1.65
CA GLY A 42 10.90 -4.50 2.51
C GLY A 42 11.24 -3.13 3.08
N ARG A 43 12.51 -2.88 3.43
CA ARG A 43 12.98 -1.56 3.87
C ARG A 43 12.87 -0.52 2.77
N LEU A 44 13.29 -0.86 1.55
CA LEU A 44 13.19 0.03 0.40
C LEU A 44 11.73 0.40 0.13
N ASP A 45 10.82 -0.57 0.13
CA ASP A 45 9.39 -0.32 -0.10
C ASP A 45 8.80 0.58 1.00
N TYR A 46 9.13 0.31 2.27
CA TYR A 46 8.73 1.18 3.38
C TYR A 46 9.21 2.62 3.17
N GLU A 47 10.51 2.80 2.89
CA GLU A 47 11.11 4.13 2.79
C GLU A 47 10.63 4.90 1.54
N ASN A 48 10.32 4.21 0.45
CA ASN A 48 9.71 4.81 -0.73
C ASN A 48 8.33 5.42 -0.43
N MET A 49 7.57 4.83 0.49
CA MET A 49 6.23 5.31 0.88
C MET A 49 6.24 6.26 2.07
N ASN A 50 7.19 6.09 3.00
CA ASN A 50 7.16 6.74 4.32
C ASN A 50 8.32 7.68 4.60
N GLY A 51 9.34 7.71 3.73
CA GLY A 51 10.57 8.47 3.93
C GLY A 51 11.64 7.64 4.64
N LEU A 52 12.88 8.14 4.60
CA LEU A 52 14.03 7.45 5.18
C LEU A 52 13.97 7.39 6.70
N ILE A 53 14.27 6.23 7.29
CA ILE A 53 14.27 6.06 8.75
C ILE A 53 15.28 6.96 9.45
N CYS A 54 16.38 7.31 8.78
CA CYS A 54 17.39 8.20 9.37
C CYS A 54 16.85 9.59 9.71
N TYR A 55 15.71 9.99 9.14
CA TYR A 55 15.01 11.25 9.47
C TYR A 55 13.89 11.07 10.50
N GLY A 56 13.74 9.86 11.06
CA GLY A 56 12.69 9.50 12.00
C GLY A 56 11.61 8.63 11.37
N ILE A 57 10.80 8.01 12.22
CA ILE A 57 9.64 7.20 11.82
C ILE A 57 8.40 8.10 11.91
N PRO A 58 7.64 8.29 10.82
CA PRO A 58 6.41 9.08 10.83
C PRO A 58 5.37 8.53 11.81
N GLN A 59 4.46 9.41 12.29
CA GLN A 59 3.38 9.03 13.20
C GLN A 59 2.41 8.03 12.56
N ARG A 60 2.01 8.26 11.30
CA ARG A 60 1.23 7.32 10.50
C ARG A 60 2.12 6.63 9.48
N ILE A 61 1.92 5.33 9.27
CA ILE A 61 2.64 4.55 8.25
C ILE A 61 1.69 4.31 7.08
N ILE A 62 2.07 4.76 5.88
CA ILE A 62 1.42 4.43 4.62
C ILE A 62 1.72 2.97 4.26
N THR A 63 0.67 2.28 3.83
CA THR A 63 0.68 0.98 3.19
C THR A 63 -0.12 1.04 1.89
N GLU A 64 0.02 0.07 1.00
CA GLU A 64 -0.81 0.00 -0.23
C GLU A 64 -2.31 0.07 0.07
N LYS A 65 -2.76 -0.61 1.13
CA LYS A 65 -4.16 -0.55 1.57
C LYS A 65 -4.60 0.88 1.89
N ILE A 66 -3.77 1.66 2.59
CA ILE A 66 -4.09 3.06 2.90
C ILE A 66 -4.17 3.90 1.62
N LEU A 67 -3.29 3.64 0.65
CA LEU A 67 -3.33 4.32 -0.65
C LEU A 67 -4.61 3.97 -1.44
N GLU A 68 -5.06 2.72 -1.38
CA GLU A 68 -6.34 2.26 -1.94
C GLU A 68 -7.53 2.91 -1.24
N ASP A 69 -7.53 2.97 0.09
CA ASP A 69 -8.57 3.62 0.89
C ASP A 69 -8.68 5.13 0.51
N PHE A 70 -7.54 5.81 0.33
CA PHE A 70 -7.52 7.20 -0.14
C PHE A 70 -8.04 7.37 -1.56
N LEU A 71 -7.71 6.44 -2.47
CA LEU A 71 -8.22 6.46 -3.84
C LEU A 71 -9.76 6.34 -3.84
N ILE A 72 -10.29 5.38 -3.09
CA ILE A 72 -11.74 5.15 -2.95
C ILE A 72 -12.40 6.40 -2.34
N ALA A 73 -11.85 6.93 -1.25
CA ALA A 73 -12.38 8.14 -0.61
C ALA A 73 -12.46 9.32 -1.59
N GLY A 74 -11.38 9.56 -2.36
CA GLY A 74 -11.35 10.61 -3.37
C GLY A 74 -12.33 10.38 -4.52
N MET A 75 -12.60 9.13 -4.91
CA MET A 75 -13.61 8.81 -5.93
C MET A 75 -15.04 9.12 -5.47
N PHE A 76 -15.34 8.88 -4.19
CA PHE A 76 -16.66 9.16 -3.62
C PHE A 76 -16.82 10.59 -3.08
N GLY A 77 -15.77 11.42 -3.17
CA GLY A 77 -15.78 12.79 -2.67
C GLY A 77 -15.79 12.89 -1.15
N PHE A 78 -15.31 11.86 -0.44
CA PHE A 78 -15.15 11.91 1.01
C PHE A 78 -13.96 12.78 1.40
N ASP A 79 -14.12 13.52 2.51
CA ASP A 79 -13.02 14.24 3.12
C ASP A 79 -11.93 13.28 3.57
N ILE A 80 -10.69 13.62 3.24
CA ILE A 80 -9.50 12.85 3.57
C ILE A 80 -8.85 13.48 4.81
N ASP A 81 -8.81 12.73 5.91
CA ASP A 81 -8.05 13.10 7.09
C ASP A 81 -6.54 12.96 6.83
N ALA A 82 -5.88 14.10 6.61
CA ALA A 82 -4.43 14.19 6.42
C ALA A 82 -3.66 14.36 7.74
N GLU A 83 -4.32 14.37 8.90
CA GLU A 83 -3.67 14.60 10.19
C GLU A 83 -2.65 13.49 10.53
N GLY A 84 -1.44 13.88 10.90
CA GLY A 84 -0.37 12.95 11.31
C GLY A 84 0.40 12.32 10.13
N TYR A 85 0.07 12.65 8.88
CA TYR A 85 0.94 12.37 7.74
C TYR A 85 1.97 13.47 7.54
N THR A 86 3.16 13.08 7.12
CA THR A 86 4.23 14.02 6.75
C THR A 86 4.00 14.62 5.36
N VAL A 87 4.66 15.74 5.06
CA VAL A 87 4.64 16.35 3.72
C VAL A 87 5.09 15.36 2.63
N PHE A 88 6.09 14.53 2.93
CA PHE A 88 6.55 13.48 2.02
C PHE A 88 5.43 12.48 1.70
N GLN A 89 4.76 11.99 2.74
CA GLN A 89 3.66 11.03 2.63
C GLN A 89 2.46 11.59 1.87
N ILE A 90 2.11 12.86 2.11
CA ILE A 90 1.05 13.55 1.36
C ILE A 90 1.39 13.61 -0.13
N ASN A 91 2.66 13.89 -0.49
CA ASN A 91 3.09 13.88 -1.87
C ASN A 91 3.00 12.48 -2.50
N ILE A 92 3.36 11.41 -1.77
CA ILE A 92 3.19 10.02 -2.23
C ILE A 92 1.72 9.69 -2.48
N ILE A 93 0.82 10.05 -1.55
CA ILE A 93 -0.63 9.85 -1.71
C ILE A 93 -1.15 10.58 -2.96
N SER A 94 -0.73 11.82 -3.17
CA SER A 94 -1.13 12.62 -4.33
C SER A 94 -0.68 12.01 -5.65
N GLN A 95 0.57 11.55 -5.74
CA GLN A 95 1.10 10.86 -6.93
C GLN A 95 0.36 9.55 -7.19
N TRP A 96 0.09 8.77 -6.13
CA TRP A 96 -0.68 7.54 -6.25
C TRP A 96 -2.08 7.80 -6.78
N TYR A 97 -2.79 8.78 -6.22
CA TYR A 97 -4.12 9.18 -6.65
C TYR A 97 -4.14 9.57 -8.14
N GLN A 98 -3.20 10.42 -8.58
CA GLN A 98 -3.09 10.82 -10.00
C GLN A 98 -2.88 9.60 -10.91
N SER A 99 -2.00 8.67 -10.52
CA SER A 99 -1.76 7.43 -11.28
C SER A 99 -2.94 6.46 -11.29
N GLY A 100 -3.79 6.52 -10.26
CA GLY A 100 -5.01 5.72 -10.14
C GLY A 100 -6.14 6.28 -11.01
N VAL A 101 -6.33 7.60 -10.99
CA VAL A 101 -7.33 8.29 -11.82
C VAL A 101 -7.03 8.12 -13.31
N GLU A 102 -5.76 8.11 -13.72
CA GLU A 102 -5.37 7.82 -15.11
C GLU A 102 -5.71 6.39 -15.56
N LYS A 103 -5.84 5.43 -14.64
CA LYS A 103 -6.23 4.05 -14.94
C LYS A 103 -7.75 3.82 -14.90
N TYR A 104 -8.49 4.76 -14.34
CA TYR A 104 -9.94 4.69 -14.23
C TYR A 104 -10.59 5.34 -15.46
N GLU A 105 -11.18 4.53 -16.33
CA GLU A 105 -12.06 5.04 -17.38
C GLU A 105 -13.47 5.27 -16.81
N PRO A 106 -14.02 6.49 -16.86
CA PRO A 106 -15.37 6.79 -16.39
C PRO A 106 -16.45 5.89 -17.01
N GLU A 107 -16.21 5.39 -18.22
CA GLU A 107 -17.11 4.47 -18.93
C GLU A 107 -17.25 3.11 -18.21
N GLN A 108 -16.27 2.67 -17.42
CA GLN A 108 -16.41 1.44 -16.64
C GLN A 108 -17.44 1.56 -15.51
N ASN A 109 -17.69 2.78 -15.02
CA ASN A 109 -18.73 3.02 -14.04
C ASN A 109 -20.13 2.82 -14.65
N LEU A 110 -20.32 3.21 -15.92
CA LEU A 110 -21.56 2.94 -16.67
C LEU A 110 -21.78 1.43 -16.90
N ILE A 111 -20.70 0.68 -17.15
CA ILE A 111 -20.75 -0.78 -17.29
C ILE A 111 -21.14 -1.44 -15.96
N LEU A 112 -20.57 -0.97 -14.84
CA LEU A 112 -20.89 -1.47 -13.52
C LEU A 112 -22.35 -1.17 -13.15
N GLU A 113 -22.83 0.06 -13.36
CA GLU A 113 -24.23 0.42 -13.15
C GLU A 113 -25.18 -0.43 -14.00
N ALA A 114 -24.87 -0.64 -15.28
CA ALA A 114 -25.66 -1.49 -16.16
C ALA A 114 -25.72 -2.95 -15.64
N LEU A 115 -24.61 -3.46 -15.11
CA LEU A 115 -24.50 -4.82 -14.61
C LEU A 115 -25.23 -4.99 -13.26
N LEU A 116 -25.14 -4.02 -12.37
CA LEU A 116 -25.87 -4.00 -11.10
C LEU A 116 -27.38 -3.91 -11.33
N ASN A 117 -27.82 -3.04 -12.24
CA ASN A 117 -29.22 -2.93 -12.66
C ASN A 117 -29.75 -4.21 -13.29
N ALA A 118 -28.95 -4.88 -14.15
CA ALA A 118 -29.32 -6.17 -14.73
C ALA A 118 -29.50 -7.27 -13.66
N ASN A 119 -28.87 -7.13 -12.50
CA ASN A 119 -28.99 -8.05 -11.37
C ASN A 119 -29.94 -7.55 -10.26
N ASN A 120 -30.70 -6.47 -10.51
CA ASN A 120 -31.61 -5.84 -9.53
C ASN A 120 -30.92 -5.47 -8.19
N ILE A 121 -29.65 -5.06 -8.25
CA ILE A 121 -28.90 -4.60 -7.07
C ILE A 121 -28.95 -3.07 -7.05
N GLU A 122 -29.74 -2.50 -6.15
CA GLU A 122 -29.79 -1.06 -5.92
C GLU A 122 -28.61 -0.60 -5.04
N MET A 123 -27.87 0.39 -5.53
CA MET A 123 -26.87 1.09 -4.74
C MET A 123 -27.58 2.09 -3.81
N SER A 124 -27.66 1.77 -2.51
CA SER A 124 -28.15 2.75 -1.53
C SER A 124 -27.04 3.73 -1.18
N LEU A 125 -27.07 4.94 -1.75
CA LEU A 125 -26.27 6.06 -1.26
C LEU A 125 -26.90 6.58 0.04
N ALA A 126 -26.47 6.04 1.18
CA ALA A 126 -26.83 6.57 2.48
C ALA A 126 -26.26 7.99 2.64
N HIS A 127 -27.12 8.99 2.39
CA HIS A 127 -26.88 10.38 2.77
C HIS A 127 -27.25 10.56 4.24
N GLN A 128 -26.28 10.91 5.08
CA GLN A 128 -26.46 11.81 6.23
C GLN A 128 -25.21 12.65 6.41
#